data_AF-A0A2R9UHT8-F1
#
_entry.id   AF-A0A2R9UHT8-F1
#
_cell.length_a   1.000
_cell.length_b   1.000
_cell.length_c   1.000
_cell.angle_alpha   90.00
_cell.angle_beta   90.00
_cell.angle_gamma   90.00
#
_symmetry.space_group_name_H-M   'P 1'
#
loop_
_entity.id
_entity.type
_entity.pdbx_description
1 polymer ?
#
loop_
_entity_poly.entity_id
_entity_poly.type
_entity_poly.pdbx_seq_one_letter_code
_entity_poly.pdbx_strand_id
1 'polypeptide(L)'
;MIREETLAAIRTESLRDYRWFEDATNVTDVVVIQRIAEGWVVFATDERATPQGRREFTEEGPALENFLSRLRSMNSIVASRERIRHEEAPRYFVQERRVDGRLVPARLFRTNTSR
;
A
#
# COMPACT_ATOMS: atom_id res chain seq x y z
N MET A 1 22.02 1.10 8.38
CA MET A 1 21.61 1.09 6.95
C MET A 1 21.98 2.42 6.30
N ILE A 2 22.23 2.45 4.99
CA ILE A 2 22.50 3.70 4.22
C ILE A 2 21.44 3.96 3.14
N ARG A 3 21.44 5.19 2.57
CA ARG A 3 20.45 5.62 1.57
C ARG A 3 20.38 4.67 0.36
N GLU A 4 21.52 4.28 -0.17
CA GLU A 4 21.61 3.45 -1.37
C GLU A 4 21.01 2.07 -1.13
N GLU A 5 21.31 1.45 0.00
CA GLU A 5 20.71 0.18 0.44
C GLU A 5 19.19 0.30 0.58
N THR A 6 18.72 1.42 1.16
CA THR A 6 17.29 1.67 1.35
C THR A 6 16.57 1.81 0.02
N LEU A 7 17.12 2.60 -0.92
CA LEU A 7 16.55 2.77 -2.26
C LEU A 7 16.61 1.46 -3.06
N ALA A 8 17.67 0.67 -2.90
CA ALA A 8 17.78 -0.65 -3.51
C ALA A 8 16.70 -1.61 -2.98
N ALA A 9 16.42 -1.60 -1.67
CA ALA A 9 15.36 -2.39 -1.06
C ALA A 9 13.98 -1.97 -1.59
N ILE A 10 13.67 -0.67 -1.59
CA ILE A 10 12.41 -0.13 -2.11
C ILE A 10 12.16 -0.59 -3.55
N ARG A 11 13.17 -0.49 -4.42
CA ARG A 11 13.07 -0.91 -5.82
C ARG A 11 12.89 -2.43 -5.95
N THR A 12 13.73 -3.20 -5.28
CA THR A 12 13.70 -4.67 -5.34
C THR A 12 12.37 -5.24 -4.85
N GLU A 13 11.82 -4.66 -3.78
CA GLU A 13 10.55 -5.08 -3.18
C GLU A 13 9.33 -4.38 -3.79
N SER A 14 9.55 -3.46 -4.75
CA SER A 14 8.49 -2.65 -5.37
C SER A 14 7.60 -1.93 -4.36
N LEU A 15 8.19 -1.43 -3.27
CA LEU A 15 7.46 -0.72 -2.21
C LEU A 15 6.95 0.63 -2.70
N ARG A 16 5.72 0.97 -2.35
CA ARG A 16 5.01 2.18 -2.78
C ARG A 16 4.55 3.02 -1.59
N ASP A 17 4.01 4.19 -1.91
CA ASP A 17 3.36 5.10 -0.97
C ASP A 17 4.31 5.63 0.10
N TYR A 18 5.36 6.31 -0.36
CA TYR A 18 6.31 6.97 0.51
C TYR A 18 6.69 8.37 0.03
N ARG A 19 7.16 9.19 0.97
CA ARG A 19 7.82 10.48 0.72
C ARG A 19 9.22 10.46 1.31
N TRP A 20 10.19 10.83 0.48
CA TRP A 20 11.60 10.71 0.79
C TRP A 20 12.26 12.09 0.76
N PHE A 21 12.59 12.61 1.94
CA PHE A 21 13.24 13.92 2.13
C PHE A 21 12.48 15.10 1.51
N GLU A 22 11.18 14.94 1.30
CA GLU A 22 10.28 15.96 0.79
C GLU A 22 9.26 16.35 1.86
N ASP A 23 8.73 17.57 1.73
CA ASP A 23 7.55 17.97 2.49
C ASP A 23 6.37 17.06 2.12
N ALA A 24 5.65 16.61 3.14
CA ALA A 24 4.53 15.68 2.99
C ALA A 24 3.19 16.34 3.34
N THR A 25 3.13 17.67 3.32
CA THR A 25 1.89 18.40 3.60
C THR A 25 0.81 17.96 2.62
N ASN A 26 -0.34 17.54 3.15
CA ASN A 26 -1.51 17.07 2.39
C ASN A 26 -1.33 15.77 1.59
N VAL A 27 -0.31 14.96 1.89
CA VAL A 27 -0.21 13.60 1.32
C VAL A 27 -0.85 12.62 2.29
N THR A 28 -1.78 11.80 1.82
CA THR A 28 -2.46 10.78 2.64
C THR A 28 -1.80 9.43 2.46
N ASP A 29 -1.95 8.55 3.46
CA ASP A 29 -1.59 7.13 3.37
C ASP A 29 -0.14 6.82 2.95
N VAL A 30 0.82 7.69 3.27
CA VAL A 30 2.25 7.50 2.96
C VAL A 30 3.11 7.33 4.21
N VAL A 31 4.25 6.65 4.06
CA VAL A 31 5.35 6.72 5.05
C VAL A 31 6.34 7.80 4.63
N VAL A 32 6.72 8.65 5.58
CA VAL A 32 7.55 9.83 5.35
C VAL A 32 8.84 9.72 6.14
N ILE A 33 9.97 10.05 5.50
CA ILE A 33 11.22 10.38 6.19
C ILE A 33 11.65 11.79 5.79
N GLN A 34 11.94 12.63 6.77
CA GLN A 34 12.34 14.02 6.56
C GLN A 34 13.57 14.37 7.41
N ARG A 35 14.41 15.24 6.87
CA ARG A 35 15.49 15.88 7.64
C ARG A 35 14.92 17.11 8.35
N ILE A 36 15.22 17.23 9.64
CA ILE A 36 14.90 18.39 10.47
C ILE A 36 16.19 19.01 11.01
N ALA A 37 16.09 20.15 11.70
CA ALA A 37 17.26 20.87 12.22
C ALA A 37 18.16 19.99 13.11
N GLU A 38 17.55 19.15 13.95
CA GLU A 38 18.25 18.32 14.95
C GLU A 38 18.43 16.86 14.54
N GLY A 39 18.16 16.51 13.27
CA GLY A 39 18.30 15.15 12.78
C GLY A 39 17.22 14.76 11.79
N TRP A 40 16.46 13.71 12.12
CA TRP A 40 15.53 13.05 11.22
C TRP A 40 14.22 12.76 11.91
N VAL A 41 13.13 12.79 11.14
CA VAL A 41 11.82 12.36 11.60
C VAL A 41 11.22 11.36 10.62
N VAL A 42 10.59 10.32 11.17
CA VAL A 42 9.81 9.32 10.44
C VAL A 42 8.40 9.29 10.98
N PHE A 43 7.40 9.35 10.10
CA PHE A 43 5.98 9.24 10.45
C PHE A 43 5.21 8.62 9.28
N ALA A 44 3.98 8.19 9.53
CA ALA A 44 3.02 7.86 8.47
C ALA A 44 1.93 8.94 8.44
N THR A 45 1.21 9.08 7.34
CA THR A 45 0.02 9.94 7.26
C THR A 45 -1.23 9.09 7.14
N ASP A 46 -2.31 9.49 7.79
CA ASP A 46 -3.63 8.85 7.61
C ASP A 46 -4.38 9.41 6.38
N GLU A 47 -5.64 9.02 6.22
CA GLU A 47 -6.51 9.43 5.11
C GLU A 47 -6.82 10.93 5.09
N ARG A 48 -6.47 11.64 6.17
CA ARG A 48 -6.63 13.09 6.33
C ARG A 48 -5.29 13.83 6.27
N ALA A 49 -4.23 13.15 5.82
CA ALA A 49 -2.87 13.64 5.83
C ALA A 49 -2.33 14.00 7.24
N THR A 50 -2.94 13.44 8.28
CA THR A 50 -2.51 13.71 9.66
C THR A 50 -1.31 12.82 10.00
N PRO A 51 -0.21 13.36 10.53
CA PRO A 51 0.93 12.55 10.97
C PRO A 51 0.57 11.59 12.10
N GLN A 52 0.93 10.32 11.92
CA GLN A 52 0.74 9.22 12.86
C GLN A 52 2.07 8.58 13.23
N GLY A 53 2.22 8.24 14.51
CA GLY A 53 3.38 7.50 15.03
C GLY A 53 4.73 8.18 14.76
N ARG A 54 4.77 9.52 14.82
CA ARG A 54 5.96 10.34 14.64
C ARG A 54 7.09 9.88 15.55
N ARG A 55 8.29 9.72 14.99
CA ARG A 55 9.50 9.34 15.71
C ARG A 55 10.70 10.10 15.20
N GLU A 56 11.50 10.61 16.12
CA GLU A 56 12.68 11.41 15.83
C GLU A 56 13.96 10.61 16.07
N PHE A 57 15.01 10.92 15.31
CA PHE A 57 16.29 10.24 15.32
C PHE A 57 17.40 11.26 15.12
N THR A 58 18.49 11.12 15.86
CA THR A 58 19.69 11.96 15.68
C THR A 58 20.47 11.55 14.43
N GLU A 59 20.52 10.25 14.14
CA GLU A 59 21.29 9.68 13.05
C GLU A 59 20.40 9.19 11.91
N GLU A 60 20.94 9.25 10.69
CA GLU A 60 20.21 8.87 9.49
C GLU A 60 19.97 7.36 9.41
N GLY A 61 20.98 6.54 9.71
CA GLY A 61 20.89 5.08 9.56
C GLY A 61 19.71 4.45 10.32
N PRO A 62 19.53 4.75 11.62
CA PRO A 62 18.37 4.29 12.38
C PRO A 62 17.03 4.82 11.86
N ALA A 63 17.01 6.06 11.36
CA ALA A 63 15.80 6.63 10.75
C ALA A 63 15.42 5.87 9.47
N LEU A 64 16.41 5.54 8.63
CA LEU A 64 16.24 4.76 7.41
C LEU A 64 15.73 3.34 7.69
N GLU A 65 16.26 2.68 8.72
CA GLU A 65 15.79 1.36 9.16
C GLU A 65 14.35 1.40 9.62
N ASN A 66 13.99 2.41 10.43
CA ASN A 66 12.62 2.60 10.90
C ASN A 66 11.66 2.89 9.74
N PHE A 67 12.06 3.77 8.83
CA PHE A 67 11.31 4.12 7.64
C PHE A 67 11.01 2.88 6.78
N LEU A 68 12.03 2.10 6.43
CA LEU A 68 11.86 0.93 5.58
C LEU A 68 11.00 -0.15 6.26
N SER A 69 11.19 -0.37 7.56
CA SER A 69 10.37 -1.31 8.34
C SER A 69 8.88 -0.95 8.30
N ARG A 70 8.55 0.34 8.49
CA ARG A 70 7.16 0.82 8.39
C ARG A 70 6.61 0.69 6.98
N LEU A 71 7.41 1.05 5.98
CA LEU A 71 7.02 1.00 4.58
C LEU A 71 6.67 -0.44 4.14
N ARG A 72 7.51 -1.41 4.52
CA ARG A 72 7.24 -2.85 4.31
C ARG A 72 5.97 -3.31 5.00
N SER A 73 5.76 -2.88 6.24
CA SER A 73 4.57 -3.24 7.01
C SER A 73 3.30 -2.72 6.34
N MET A 74 3.32 -1.47 5.88
CA MET A 74 2.19 -0.85 5.18
C MET A 74 1.88 -1.54 3.85
N ASN A 75 2.89 -1.79 3.01
CA ASN A 75 2.73 -2.48 1.73
C ASN A 75 2.24 -3.93 1.91
N SER A 76 2.68 -4.62 2.96
CA SER A 76 2.19 -5.96 3.30
C SER A 76 0.69 -5.97 3.63
N ILE A 77 0.22 -4.97 4.39
CA ILE A 77 -1.21 -4.82 4.72
C ILE A 77 -2.03 -4.52 3.46
N VAL A 78 -1.55 -3.61 2.59
CA VAL A 78 -2.22 -3.28 1.33
C VAL A 78 -2.34 -4.51 0.44
N ALA A 79 -1.23 -5.24 0.22
CA ALA A 79 -1.23 -6.46 -0.58
C ALA A 79 -2.17 -7.54 0.00
N SER A 80 -2.24 -7.67 1.33
CA SER A 80 -3.19 -8.58 1.98
C SER A 80 -4.64 -8.17 1.72
N ARG A 81 -4.98 -6.89 1.83
CA ARG A 81 -6.33 -6.36 1.55
C ARG A 81 -6.73 -6.57 0.09
N GLU A 82 -5.79 -6.39 -0.85
CA GLU A 82 -6.02 -6.62 -2.27
C GLU A 82 -6.31 -8.10 -2.57
N ARG A 83 -5.59 -9.02 -1.93
CA ARG A 83 -5.86 -10.47 -2.06
C ARG A 83 -7.25 -10.83 -1.56
N ILE A 84 -7.62 -10.36 -0.36
CA ILE A 84 -8.96 -10.60 0.21
C ILE A 84 -10.03 -10.04 -0.74
N ARG A 85 -9.86 -8.82 -1.26
CA ARG A 85 -10.79 -8.24 -2.23
C ARG A 85 -10.91 -9.09 -3.50
N HIS A 86 -9.82 -9.63 -4.01
CA HIS A 86 -9.83 -10.53 -5.17
C HIS A 86 -10.51 -11.88 -4.89
N GLU A 87 -10.34 -12.42 -3.68
CA GLU A 87 -10.96 -13.68 -3.24
C GLU A 87 -12.46 -13.52 -2.98
N GLU A 88 -12.87 -12.41 -2.37
CA GLU A 88 -14.27 -12.08 -2.05
C GLU A 88 -15.03 -11.44 -3.23
N ALA A 89 -14.31 -11.03 -4.29
CA ALA A 89 -14.95 -10.51 -5.49
C ALA A 89 -15.90 -11.58 -6.06
N PRO A 90 -17.21 -11.28 -6.22
CA PRO A 90 -18.14 -12.23 -6.79
C PRO A 90 -17.66 -12.65 -8.18
N ARG A 91 -17.35 -13.94 -8.34
CA ARG A 91 -17.07 -14.56 -9.65
C ARG A 91 -18.37 -14.58 -10.45
N TYR A 92 -18.69 -13.46 -11.06
CA TYR A 92 -19.78 -13.36 -12.02
C TYR A 92 -19.37 -14.09 -13.29
N PHE A 93 -19.77 -15.36 -13.41
CA PHE A 93 -19.77 -16.03 -14.71
C PHE A 93 -20.97 -15.49 -15.49
N VAL A 94 -20.74 -14.61 -16.45
CA VAL A 94 -21.74 -14.37 -17.50
C VAL A 94 -21.72 -15.61 -18.39
N GLN A 95 -22.64 -16.54 -18.15
CA GLN A 95 -22.87 -17.60 -19.13
C GLN A 95 -23.48 -16.93 -20.37
N GLU A 96 -22.70 -16.83 -21.45
CA GLU A 96 -23.20 -16.33 -22.72
C GLU A 96 -24.29 -17.28 -23.24
N ARG A 97 -25.56 -16.92 -23.04
CA ARG A 97 -26.66 -17.55 -23.75
C ARG A 97 -26.98 -16.72 -24.98
N ARG A 98 -26.86 -17.35 -26.14
CA ARG A 98 -27.46 -16.84 -27.37
C ARG A 98 -28.90 -17.34 -27.42
N VAL A 99 -29.85 -16.40 -27.48
CA VAL A 99 -31.26 -16.68 -27.80
C VAL A 99 -31.54 -15.98 -29.13
N ASP A 100 -32.00 -16.73 -30.13
CA ASP A 100 -32.32 -16.22 -31.48
C ASP A 100 -31.21 -15.36 -32.11
N GLY A 101 -29.96 -15.80 -31.99
CA GLY A 101 -28.80 -15.13 -32.59
C GLY A 101 -28.37 -13.82 -31.90
N ARG A 102 -29.05 -13.41 -30.82
CA ARG A 102 -28.70 -12.21 -30.02
C ARG A 102 -28.06 -12.62 -28.70
N LEU A 103 -27.00 -11.90 -28.32
CA LEU A 103 -26.37 -12.00 -27.00
C LEU A 103 -27.30 -11.37 -25.98
N VAL A 104 -27.79 -12.16 -25.02
CA VAL A 104 -28.53 -11.68 -23.86
C VAL A 104 -27.70 -11.87 -22.59
N PRO A 105 -27.55 -10.84 -21.74
CA PRO A 105 -26.90 -11.01 -20.44
C PRO A 105 -27.74 -11.95 -19.58
N ALA A 106 -27.25 -13.17 -19.33
CA ALA A 106 -27.91 -14.09 -18.41
C ALA A 106 -27.73 -13.57 -16.97
N ARG A 107 -28.83 -13.50 -16.21
CA ARG A 107 -28.77 -13.13 -14.78
C ARG A 107 -27.86 -14.09 -14.01
N LEU A 108 -27.06 -13.50 -13.14
CA LEU A 108 -25.94 -14.07 -12.42
C LEU A 108 -26.43 -15.05 -11.33
N PHE A 109 -26.03 -16.32 -11.41
CA PHE A 109 -26.22 -17.27 -10.31
C PHE A 109 -24.95 -17.33 -9.47
N ARG A 110 -25.09 -17.03 -8.16
CA ARG A 110 -24.06 -17.28 -7.15
C ARG A 110 -23.93 -18.79 -6.97
N THR A 111 -22.81 -19.39 -7.36
CA THR A 111 -22.51 -20.77 -6.95
C THR A 111 -21.97 -20.71 -5.52
N ASN A 112 -22.79 -21.06 -4.53
CA ASN A 112 -22.29 -21.41 -3.21
C ASN A 112 -21.52 -22.73 -3.35
N THR A 113 -20.21 -22.65 -3.46
CA THR A 113 -19.36 -23.83 -3.28
C THR A 113 -19.16 -24.01 -1.78
N SER A 114 -20.08 -24.75 -1.14
CA SER A 114 -19.83 -25.29 0.20
C SER A 114 -18.87 -26.46 0.09
N ARG A 115 -17.75 -26.41 0.82
CA ARG A 115 -17.04 -27.61 1.27
C ARG A 115 -16.37 -27.36 2.61
#